data_AF-A0A1V5ADY5-F1
#
_entry.id   AF-A0A1V5ADY5-F1
#
_cell.length_a   1.000
_cell.length_b   1.000
_cell.length_c   1.000
_cell.angle_alpha   90.00
_cell.angle_beta   90.00
_cell.angle_gamma   90.00
#
_symmetry.space_group_name_H-M   'P 1'
#
loop_
_entity.id
_entity.type
_entity.pdbx_description
1 polymer ?
#
loop_
_entity_poly.entity_id
_entity_poly.type
_entity_poly.pdbx_seq_one_letter_code
_entity_poly.pdbx_strand_id
1 'polypeptide(L)'
;MKLVRFMDEAYQGAARSKKLETRRGKMIFSLEDLADLVGDKPTRAEVEALVPCDDDLLSKLISTEPAMKHQLLWGYLSSILAERSAGPLQLASCNYAGLELRRGTIILQAAGDHVGERMAGGRIFIRGPAGDYLGQEMSGGGIVTQSCKDYAFRNMRGGFGVVLGTAGNFVCLGKHGGRTVVRGDCGVRAGWLMHGGSLRIGGDAGEYLGILMSGGKILVRGRTGMRAGWRRKGGIIQAGSFGPESEDGVMGLDLRLA
;
A
#
# COMPACT_ATOMS: atom_id res chain seq x y z
N MET A 1 -6.69 -25.39 19.18
CA MET A 1 -7.38 -24.89 17.97
C MET A 1 -8.57 -25.81 17.72
N LYS A 2 -9.82 -25.33 17.78
CA LYS A 2 -11.02 -26.19 17.70
C LYS A 2 -11.23 -26.70 16.27
N LEU A 3 -11.42 -28.02 16.10
CA LEU A 3 -11.62 -28.73 14.83
C LEU A 3 -12.72 -28.09 13.95
N VAL A 4 -13.75 -27.51 14.57
CA VAL A 4 -14.85 -26.82 13.88
C VAL A 4 -14.39 -25.58 13.11
N ARG A 5 -13.47 -24.76 13.68
CA ARG A 5 -12.90 -23.61 12.94
C ARG A 5 -12.07 -24.04 11.75
N PHE A 6 -11.35 -25.16 11.89
CA PHE A 6 -10.54 -25.72 10.80
C PHE A 6 -11.42 -26.29 9.68
N MET A 7 -12.53 -26.96 10.02
CA MET A 7 -13.49 -27.45 9.04
C MET A 7 -14.27 -26.31 8.38
N ASP A 8 -14.68 -25.27 9.11
CA ASP A 8 -15.33 -24.09 8.53
C ASP A 8 -14.39 -23.37 7.55
N GLU A 9 -13.11 -23.17 7.91
CA GLU A 9 -12.11 -22.59 7.01
C GLU A 9 -11.85 -23.47 5.78
N ALA A 10 -11.80 -24.80 5.95
CA ALA A 10 -11.53 -25.75 4.86
C ALA A 10 -12.72 -25.93 3.90
N TYR A 11 -13.96 -25.87 4.38
CA TYR A 11 -15.16 -26.12 3.57
C TYR A 11 -15.88 -24.85 3.10
N GLN A 12 -15.65 -23.68 3.70
CA GLN A 12 -16.21 -22.41 3.19
C GLN A 12 -15.75 -22.14 1.75
N GLY A 13 -14.50 -22.44 1.41
CA GLY A 13 -13.98 -22.31 0.04
C GLY A 13 -14.73 -23.19 -0.97
N ALA A 14 -15.02 -24.45 -0.62
CA ALA A 14 -15.72 -25.38 -1.50
C ALA A 14 -17.21 -25.02 -1.70
N ALA A 15 -17.90 -24.61 -0.63
CA ALA A 15 -19.30 -24.17 -0.71
C ALA A 15 -19.46 -22.84 -1.48
N ARG A 16 -18.55 -21.88 -1.27
CA ARG A 16 -18.49 -20.64 -2.07
C ARG A 16 -18.17 -20.92 -3.53
N SER A 17 -17.18 -21.78 -3.81
CA SER A 17 -16.80 -22.15 -5.19
C SER A 17 -17.99 -22.73 -5.98
N LYS A 18 -18.76 -23.65 -5.37
CA LYS A 18 -19.96 -24.23 -6.01
C LYS A 18 -21.08 -23.19 -6.24
N LYS A 19 -21.16 -22.18 -5.36
CA LYS A 19 -22.09 -21.04 -5.51
C LYS A 19 -21.64 -20.07 -6.62
N LEU A 20 -20.33 -19.92 -6.85
CA LEU A 20 -19.80 -19.15 -7.97
C LEU A 20 -20.06 -19.84 -9.31
N GLU A 21 -19.87 -21.17 -9.39
CA GLU A 21 -20.15 -21.93 -10.62
C GLU A 21 -21.60 -21.77 -11.08
N THR A 22 -22.56 -21.78 -10.15
CA THR A 22 -23.99 -21.56 -10.47
C THR A 22 -24.33 -20.11 -10.82
N ARG A 23 -23.45 -19.15 -10.52
CA ARG A 23 -23.61 -17.71 -10.83
C ARG A 23 -22.90 -17.28 -12.11
N ARG A 24 -22.02 -18.14 -12.65
CA ARG A 24 -21.26 -17.90 -13.87
C ARG A 24 -22.22 -17.79 -15.08
N GLY A 25 -22.14 -16.69 -15.84
CA GLY A 25 -23.01 -16.43 -16.99
C GLY A 25 -24.22 -15.53 -16.69
N LYS A 26 -24.42 -15.07 -15.45
CA LYS A 26 -25.35 -13.95 -15.18
C LYS A 26 -24.79 -12.66 -15.77
N MET A 27 -25.66 -11.87 -16.41
CA MET A 27 -25.25 -10.58 -16.96
C MET A 27 -24.97 -9.59 -15.83
N ILE A 28 -23.82 -8.92 -15.92
CA ILE A 28 -23.37 -7.88 -14.98
C ILE A 28 -23.45 -6.56 -15.73
N PHE A 29 -24.34 -5.67 -15.31
CA PHE A 29 -24.51 -4.35 -15.92
C PHE A 29 -24.04 -3.22 -15.01
N SER A 30 -23.92 -3.50 -13.71
CA SER A 30 -23.52 -2.54 -12.67
C SER A 30 -22.56 -3.15 -11.66
N LEU A 31 -21.94 -2.29 -10.86
CA LEU A 31 -21.09 -2.72 -9.74
C LEU A 31 -21.93 -3.42 -8.66
N GLU A 32 -23.17 -3.00 -8.47
CA GLU A 32 -24.17 -3.60 -7.59
C GLU A 32 -24.46 -5.06 -7.99
N ASP A 33 -24.68 -5.32 -9.28
CA ASP A 33 -24.94 -6.68 -9.76
C ASP A 33 -23.77 -7.61 -9.41
N LEU A 34 -22.54 -7.14 -9.62
CA LEU A 34 -21.35 -7.91 -9.28
C LEU A 34 -21.23 -8.09 -7.76
N ALA A 35 -21.51 -7.04 -6.97
CA ALA A 35 -21.49 -7.08 -5.52
C ALA A 35 -22.44 -8.13 -4.94
N ASP A 36 -23.66 -8.25 -5.48
CA ASP A 36 -24.65 -9.27 -5.06
C ASP A 36 -24.17 -10.71 -5.35
N LEU A 37 -23.30 -10.87 -6.35
CA LEU A 37 -22.71 -12.16 -6.71
C LEU A 37 -21.52 -12.55 -5.82
N VAL A 38 -20.71 -11.59 -5.38
CA VAL A 38 -19.50 -11.87 -4.54
C VAL A 38 -19.75 -11.70 -3.03
N GLY A 39 -20.73 -10.90 -2.63
CA GLY A 39 -21.03 -10.55 -1.24
C GLY A 39 -20.09 -9.48 -0.65
N ASP A 40 -20.24 -9.21 0.65
CA ASP A 40 -19.64 -8.04 1.33
C ASP A 40 -18.11 -8.09 1.50
N LYS A 41 -17.52 -9.29 1.43
CA LYS A 41 -16.07 -9.51 1.59
C LYS A 41 -15.56 -10.34 0.42
N PRO A 42 -15.43 -9.74 -0.77
CA PRO A 42 -14.94 -10.44 -1.94
C PRO A 42 -13.44 -10.71 -1.81
N THR A 43 -13.03 -11.89 -2.26
CA THR A 43 -11.63 -12.18 -2.56
C THR A 43 -11.32 -11.86 -4.02
N ARG A 44 -10.06 -11.58 -4.33
CA ARG A 44 -9.64 -11.34 -5.71
C ARG A 44 -10.06 -12.45 -6.67
N ALA A 45 -9.90 -13.71 -6.27
CA ALA A 45 -10.24 -14.87 -7.10
C ALA A 45 -11.74 -14.95 -7.43
N GLU A 46 -12.61 -14.61 -6.46
CA GLU A 46 -14.06 -14.56 -6.69
C GLU A 46 -14.44 -13.46 -7.69
N VAL A 47 -13.78 -12.29 -7.61
CA VAL A 47 -13.98 -11.20 -8.55
C VAL A 47 -13.48 -11.58 -9.94
N GLU A 48 -12.26 -12.13 -10.06
CA GLU A 48 -11.67 -12.57 -11.34
C GLU A 48 -12.53 -13.62 -12.06
N ALA A 49 -13.20 -14.51 -11.31
CA ALA A 49 -14.07 -15.53 -11.88
C ALA A 49 -15.38 -14.98 -12.47
N LEU A 50 -15.80 -13.78 -12.05
CA LEU A 50 -17.07 -13.17 -12.44
C LEU A 50 -16.91 -11.90 -13.28
N VAL A 51 -15.70 -11.32 -13.34
CA VAL A 51 -15.46 -10.09 -14.08
C VAL A 51 -15.78 -10.28 -15.58
N PRO A 52 -16.41 -9.29 -16.25
CA PRO A 52 -16.63 -9.36 -17.68
C PRO A 52 -15.33 -9.59 -18.48
N CYS A 53 -15.43 -10.34 -19.57
CA CYS A 53 -14.33 -10.49 -20.53
C CYS A 53 -14.16 -9.26 -21.42
N ASP A 54 -15.23 -8.48 -21.60
CA ASP A 54 -15.24 -7.22 -22.34
C ASP A 54 -14.66 -6.09 -21.47
N ASP A 55 -13.52 -5.56 -21.90
CA ASP A 55 -12.79 -4.51 -21.19
C ASP A 55 -13.53 -3.15 -21.27
N ASP A 56 -14.38 -2.90 -22.27
CA ASP A 56 -15.21 -1.69 -22.35
C ASP A 56 -16.30 -1.71 -21.27
N LEU A 57 -16.93 -2.87 -21.07
CA LEU A 57 -17.89 -3.06 -19.98
C LEU A 57 -17.20 -2.93 -18.62
N LEU A 58 -16.02 -3.55 -18.46
CA LEU A 58 -15.24 -3.41 -17.23
C LEU A 58 -14.84 -1.96 -16.96
N SER A 59 -14.43 -1.21 -17.98
CA SER A 59 -14.14 0.22 -17.86
C SER A 59 -15.36 1.03 -17.43
N LYS A 60 -16.57 0.69 -17.91
CA LYS A 60 -17.82 1.33 -17.47
C LYS A 60 -18.10 1.04 -16.00
N LEU A 61 -17.91 -0.19 -15.53
CA LEU A 61 -18.15 -0.58 -14.13
C LEU A 61 -17.31 0.24 -13.13
N ILE A 62 -16.12 0.69 -13.52
CA ILE A 62 -15.22 1.46 -12.65
C ILE A 62 -15.17 2.96 -13.00
N SER A 63 -15.99 3.41 -13.96
CA SER A 63 -16.02 4.81 -14.43
C SER A 63 -16.59 5.80 -13.42
N THR A 64 -17.36 5.30 -12.45
CA THR A 64 -17.97 6.09 -11.38
C THR A 64 -17.35 5.72 -10.03
N GLU A 65 -17.33 6.68 -9.10
CA GLU A 65 -16.92 6.39 -7.73
C GLU A 65 -17.88 5.37 -7.09
N PRO A 66 -17.35 4.30 -6.47
CA PRO A 66 -18.17 3.28 -5.84
C PRO A 66 -18.74 3.77 -4.51
N ALA A 67 -19.92 3.27 -4.14
CA ALA A 67 -20.40 3.40 -2.77
C ALA A 67 -19.40 2.79 -1.76
N MET A 68 -19.37 3.29 -0.52
CA MET A 68 -18.43 2.86 0.52
C MET A 68 -18.31 1.34 0.67
N LYS A 69 -19.45 0.62 0.62
CA LYS A 69 -19.50 -0.85 0.72
C LYS A 69 -18.87 -1.59 -0.47
N HIS A 70 -18.69 -0.94 -1.61
CA HIS A 70 -18.17 -1.55 -2.85
C HIS A 70 -16.73 -1.14 -3.18
N GLN A 71 -16.04 -0.39 -2.31
CA GLN A 71 -14.68 0.10 -2.58
C GLN A 71 -13.65 -1.01 -2.79
N LEU A 72 -13.73 -2.12 -2.03
CA LEU A 72 -12.85 -3.27 -2.21
C LEU A 72 -13.05 -3.94 -3.57
N LEU A 73 -14.32 -4.13 -3.97
CA LEU A 73 -14.68 -4.70 -5.25
C LEU A 73 -14.13 -3.82 -6.39
N TRP A 74 -14.38 -2.51 -6.31
CA TRP A 74 -13.85 -1.54 -7.26
C TRP A 74 -12.32 -1.57 -7.32
N GLY A 75 -11.65 -1.69 -6.17
CA GLY A 75 -10.20 -1.86 -6.09
C GLY A 75 -9.68 -3.05 -6.89
N TYR A 76 -10.30 -4.24 -6.74
CA TYR A 76 -9.94 -5.40 -7.55
C TYR A 76 -10.19 -5.19 -9.04
N LEU A 77 -11.34 -4.61 -9.41
CA LEU A 77 -11.66 -4.34 -10.81
C LEU A 77 -10.66 -3.37 -11.46
N SER A 78 -10.23 -2.34 -10.73
CA SER A 78 -9.21 -1.40 -11.20
C SER A 78 -7.88 -2.10 -11.52
N SER A 79 -7.47 -3.05 -10.68
CA SER A 79 -6.27 -3.86 -10.91
C SER A 79 -6.43 -4.80 -12.10
N ILE A 80 -7.56 -5.52 -12.18
CA ILE A 80 -7.83 -6.45 -13.27
C ILE A 80 -7.81 -5.72 -14.62
N LEU A 81 -8.49 -4.56 -14.71
CA LEU A 81 -8.50 -3.77 -15.93
C LEU A 81 -7.10 -3.25 -16.27
N ALA A 82 -6.34 -2.74 -15.30
CA ALA A 82 -4.98 -2.27 -15.52
C ALA A 82 -4.02 -3.40 -15.97
N GLU A 83 -4.25 -4.63 -15.52
CA GLU A 83 -3.46 -5.81 -15.90
C GLU A 83 -3.79 -6.31 -17.31
N ARG A 84 -5.01 -6.06 -17.80
CA ARG A 84 -5.45 -6.37 -19.18
C ARG A 84 -5.12 -5.26 -20.17
N SER A 85 -5.09 -4.02 -19.70
CA SER A 85 -4.86 -2.84 -20.53
C SER A 85 -3.48 -2.86 -21.19
N ALA A 86 -3.45 -2.51 -22.49
CA ALA A 86 -2.21 -2.35 -23.24
C ALA A 86 -1.41 -1.10 -22.83
N GLY A 87 -2.08 -0.10 -22.24
CA GLY A 87 -1.51 1.16 -21.80
C GLY A 87 -1.88 1.53 -20.35
N PRO A 88 -1.42 2.69 -19.87
CA PRO A 88 -1.77 3.16 -18.53
C PRO A 88 -3.28 3.38 -18.37
N LEU A 89 -3.86 2.78 -17.34
CA LEU A 89 -5.25 2.98 -16.96
C LEU A 89 -5.35 4.29 -16.16
N GLN A 90 -6.10 5.25 -16.68
CA GLN A 90 -6.36 6.52 -16.00
C GLN A 90 -7.64 6.40 -15.18
N LEU A 91 -7.55 6.68 -13.87
CA LEU A 91 -8.70 6.66 -12.98
C LEU A 91 -8.77 7.97 -12.18
N ALA A 92 -9.99 8.28 -11.72
CA ALA A 92 -10.21 9.31 -10.72
C ALA A 92 -9.69 8.86 -9.34
N SER A 93 -9.90 9.69 -8.32
CA SER A 93 -9.51 9.38 -6.95
C SER A 93 -10.47 8.39 -6.31
N CYS A 94 -9.97 7.24 -5.85
CA CYS A 94 -10.77 6.26 -5.12
C CYS A 94 -9.91 5.53 -4.09
N ASN A 95 -10.57 5.08 -3.02
CA ASN A 95 -9.96 4.17 -2.07
C ASN A 95 -9.68 2.82 -2.75
N TYR A 96 -8.65 2.10 -2.29
CA TYR A 96 -8.27 0.77 -2.78
C TYR A 96 -7.91 0.68 -4.27
N ALA A 97 -7.68 1.80 -4.96
CA ALA A 97 -7.20 1.75 -6.35
C ALA A 97 -5.91 0.92 -6.46
N GLY A 98 -5.86 -0.02 -7.40
CA GLY A 98 -4.72 -0.92 -7.55
C GLY A 98 -4.58 -1.98 -6.44
N LEU A 99 -5.67 -2.34 -5.77
CA LEU A 99 -5.70 -3.43 -4.79
C LEU A 99 -5.16 -4.73 -5.40
N GLU A 100 -4.12 -5.28 -4.80
CA GLU A 100 -3.43 -6.50 -5.24
C GLU A 100 -2.83 -6.46 -6.65
N LEU A 101 -2.59 -5.28 -7.24
CA LEU A 101 -2.05 -5.13 -8.61
C LEU A 101 -0.82 -6.01 -8.87
N ARG A 102 -0.84 -6.80 -9.95
CA ARG A 102 0.24 -7.73 -10.32
C ARG A 102 1.11 -7.23 -11.48
N ARG A 103 0.55 -6.45 -12.40
CA ARG A 103 1.24 -5.84 -13.55
C ARG A 103 0.45 -4.63 -14.06
N GLY A 104 0.91 -4.00 -15.14
CA GLY A 104 0.23 -2.85 -15.72
C GLY A 104 0.58 -1.54 -15.02
N THR A 105 -0.08 -0.46 -15.45
CA THR A 105 0.15 0.89 -14.92
C THR A 105 -1.17 1.58 -14.64
N ILE A 106 -1.31 2.18 -13.47
CA ILE A 106 -2.44 3.03 -13.08
C ILE A 106 -1.95 4.47 -12.91
N ILE A 107 -2.71 5.43 -13.41
CA ILE A 107 -2.48 6.86 -13.21
C ILE A 107 -3.71 7.45 -12.51
N LEU A 108 -3.49 8.09 -11.36
CA LEU A 108 -4.51 8.75 -10.55
C LEU A 108 -4.27 10.25 -10.50
N GLN A 109 -5.34 11.05 -10.57
CA GLN A 109 -5.23 12.50 -10.33
C GLN A 109 -5.00 12.81 -8.84
N ALA A 110 -5.72 12.13 -7.96
CA ALA A 110 -5.49 12.08 -6.51
C ALA A 110 -5.82 10.67 -6.02
N ALA A 111 -5.44 10.34 -4.78
CA ALA A 111 -5.67 9.01 -4.23
C ALA A 111 -6.39 9.09 -2.88
N GLY A 112 -7.34 8.18 -2.68
CA GLY A 112 -7.93 7.90 -1.39
C GLY A 112 -7.03 7.01 -0.52
N ASP A 113 -7.64 6.32 0.42
CA ASP A 113 -6.97 5.42 1.34
C ASP A 113 -6.72 4.04 0.70
N HIS A 114 -5.72 3.31 1.18
CA HIS A 114 -5.42 1.92 0.77
C HIS A 114 -5.03 1.73 -0.71
N VAL A 115 -4.64 2.79 -1.42
CA VAL A 115 -4.17 2.69 -2.81
C VAL A 115 -2.91 1.83 -2.88
N GLY A 116 -2.88 0.87 -3.80
CA GLY A 116 -1.79 -0.10 -3.95
C GLY A 116 -1.65 -1.10 -2.81
N GLU A 117 -2.67 -1.26 -1.97
CA GLU A 117 -2.66 -2.28 -0.91
C GLU A 117 -2.41 -3.67 -1.50
N ARG A 118 -1.51 -4.43 -0.87
CA ARG A 118 -1.10 -5.80 -1.27
C ARG A 118 -0.62 -5.94 -2.72
N MET A 119 -0.24 -4.86 -3.41
CA MET A 119 0.29 -4.98 -4.77
C MET A 119 1.58 -5.81 -4.81
N ALA A 120 1.72 -6.64 -5.85
CA ALA A 120 2.87 -7.52 -6.08
C ALA A 120 3.69 -7.10 -7.31
N GLY A 121 3.16 -6.24 -8.17
CA GLY A 121 3.84 -5.74 -9.35
C GLY A 121 3.11 -4.55 -9.98
N GLY A 122 3.50 -4.17 -11.19
CA GLY A 122 2.95 -2.98 -11.85
C GLY A 122 3.43 -1.66 -11.26
N ARG A 123 2.80 -0.56 -11.71
CA ARG A 123 3.15 0.81 -11.28
C ARG A 123 1.89 1.63 -11.03
N ILE A 124 1.91 2.44 -9.97
CA ILE A 124 0.86 3.42 -9.67
C ILE A 124 1.49 4.81 -9.61
N PHE A 125 1.02 5.72 -10.44
CA PHE A 125 1.42 7.12 -10.45
C PHE A 125 0.27 8.00 -9.99
N ILE A 126 0.47 8.75 -8.90
CA ILE A 126 -0.52 9.60 -8.28
C ILE A 126 -0.03 11.04 -8.46
N ARG A 127 -0.77 11.84 -9.23
CA ARG A 127 -0.38 13.23 -9.53
C ARG A 127 -0.52 14.13 -8.31
N GLY A 128 -1.55 13.91 -7.51
CA GLY A 128 -1.87 14.67 -6.30
C GLY A 128 -1.50 13.93 -4.99
N PRO A 129 -2.12 14.32 -3.86
CA PRO A 129 -1.92 13.67 -2.58
C PRO A 129 -2.59 12.29 -2.53
N ALA A 130 -2.05 11.41 -1.68
CA ALA A 130 -2.65 10.14 -1.32
C ALA A 130 -3.16 10.13 0.13
N GLY A 131 -4.16 9.30 0.40
CA GLY A 131 -4.71 9.06 1.72
C GLY A 131 -3.82 8.19 2.62
N ASP A 132 -4.46 7.55 3.60
CA ASP A 132 -3.83 6.65 4.56
C ASP A 132 -3.53 5.27 3.92
N TYR A 133 -2.60 4.52 4.52
CA TYR A 133 -2.29 3.14 4.13
C TYR A 133 -1.82 2.94 2.68
N LEU A 134 -1.27 3.98 2.05
CA LEU A 134 -0.69 3.91 0.71
C LEU A 134 0.33 2.76 0.61
N GLY A 135 0.14 1.82 -0.30
CA GLY A 135 1.07 0.70 -0.50
C GLY A 135 1.20 -0.24 0.69
N GLN A 136 0.19 -0.30 1.57
CA GLN A 136 0.17 -1.24 2.69
C GLN A 136 0.37 -2.68 2.19
N GLU A 137 1.24 -3.43 2.86
CA GLU A 137 1.53 -4.84 2.61
C GLU A 137 2.02 -5.14 1.17
N MET A 138 2.48 -4.13 0.43
CA MET A 138 3.01 -4.36 -0.93
C MET A 138 4.26 -5.26 -0.89
N SER A 139 4.33 -6.17 -1.85
CA SER A 139 5.44 -7.14 -2.00
C SER A 139 6.29 -6.88 -3.25
N GLY A 140 5.81 -6.06 -4.18
CA GLY A 140 6.52 -5.68 -5.39
C GLY A 140 5.85 -4.53 -6.13
N GLY A 141 6.42 -4.14 -7.27
CA GLY A 141 5.96 -2.98 -8.05
C GLY A 141 6.44 -1.63 -7.51
N GLY A 142 5.80 -0.56 -7.97
CA GLY A 142 6.22 0.82 -7.67
C GLY A 142 5.07 1.79 -7.50
N ILE A 143 5.13 2.64 -6.47
CA ILE A 143 4.18 3.74 -6.25
C ILE A 143 4.93 5.07 -6.23
N VAL A 144 4.42 6.08 -6.95
CA VAL A 144 4.92 7.46 -6.91
C VAL A 144 3.74 8.39 -6.61
N THR A 145 3.89 9.27 -5.61
CA THR A 145 2.86 10.25 -5.21
C THR A 145 3.46 11.61 -4.85
N GLN A 146 2.65 12.67 -4.90
CA GLN A 146 3.08 14.01 -4.46
C GLN A 146 3.26 14.05 -2.94
N SER A 147 2.29 13.57 -2.17
CA SER A 147 2.33 13.45 -0.71
C SER A 147 1.47 12.28 -0.28
N CYS A 148 1.56 11.90 1.00
CA CYS A 148 0.66 10.89 1.58
C CYS A 148 0.38 11.21 3.05
N LYS A 149 -0.74 10.69 3.55
CA LYS A 149 -1.08 10.73 4.98
C LYS A 149 -0.36 9.61 5.75
N ASP A 150 -1.03 8.98 6.70
CA ASP A 150 -0.44 8.10 7.70
C ASP A 150 -0.32 6.65 7.19
N TYR A 151 0.55 5.88 7.83
CA TYR A 151 0.74 4.45 7.58
C TYR A 151 1.18 4.07 6.16
N ALA A 152 1.71 5.02 5.38
CA ALA A 152 2.25 4.73 4.06
C ALA A 152 3.34 3.65 4.14
N PHE A 153 3.22 2.64 3.28
CA PHE A 153 4.10 1.48 3.16
C PHE A 153 4.20 0.61 4.42
N ARG A 154 3.14 0.60 5.23
CA ARG A 154 3.01 -0.31 6.38
C ARG A 154 3.17 -1.76 5.93
N ASN A 155 3.96 -2.55 6.65
CA ASN A 155 4.24 -3.97 6.39
C ASN A 155 4.77 -4.28 4.98
N MET A 156 5.37 -3.30 4.29
CA MET A 156 5.94 -3.48 2.96
C MET A 156 7.06 -4.54 2.98
N ARG A 157 6.99 -5.49 2.05
CA ARG A 157 7.95 -6.61 1.90
C ARG A 157 8.89 -6.43 0.71
N GLY A 158 8.49 -5.68 -0.31
CA GLY A 158 9.29 -5.48 -1.52
C GLY A 158 8.74 -4.37 -2.42
N GLY A 159 9.40 -4.13 -3.55
CA GLY A 159 9.08 -3.02 -4.45
C GLY A 159 9.68 -1.67 -4.03
N PHE A 160 9.14 -0.58 -4.57
CA PHE A 160 9.56 0.78 -4.20
C PHE A 160 8.42 1.78 -4.05
N GLY A 161 8.61 2.76 -3.17
CA GLY A 161 7.72 3.90 -2.98
C GLY A 161 8.47 5.22 -3.05
N VAL A 162 7.93 6.19 -3.78
CA VAL A 162 8.48 7.56 -3.86
C VAL A 162 7.41 8.58 -3.52
N VAL A 163 7.64 9.35 -2.46
CA VAL A 163 6.83 10.49 -2.05
C VAL A 163 7.63 11.75 -2.37
N LEU A 164 7.13 12.58 -3.29
CA LEU A 164 7.85 13.75 -3.82
C LEU A 164 7.86 14.94 -2.85
N GLY A 165 6.93 14.99 -1.91
CA GLY A 165 6.82 15.98 -0.84
C GLY A 165 6.85 15.28 0.52
N THR A 166 5.92 15.69 1.39
CA THR A 166 5.82 15.22 2.78
C THR A 166 4.99 13.93 2.90
N ALA A 167 5.36 13.09 3.86
CA ALA A 167 4.60 11.93 4.30
C ALA A 167 4.15 12.09 5.76
N GLY A 168 2.98 11.55 6.09
CA GLY A 168 2.40 11.61 7.43
C GLY A 168 3.12 10.74 8.46
N ASN A 169 2.38 10.30 9.46
CA ASN A 169 2.87 9.52 10.59
C ASN A 169 3.00 8.03 10.24
N PHE A 170 3.83 7.32 11.00
CA PHE A 170 3.95 5.86 10.96
C PHE A 170 4.36 5.29 9.59
N VAL A 171 5.04 6.10 8.77
CA VAL A 171 5.59 5.67 7.47
C VAL A 171 6.50 4.47 7.66
N CYS A 172 6.34 3.44 6.84
CA CYS A 172 7.11 2.20 6.89
C CYS A 172 7.01 1.42 8.21
N LEU A 173 5.88 1.53 8.92
CA LEU A 173 5.62 0.71 10.11
C LEU A 173 5.72 -0.78 9.76
N GLY A 174 6.50 -1.56 10.50
CA GLY A 174 6.60 -3.01 10.29
C GLY A 174 7.23 -3.43 8.96
N LYS A 175 7.94 -2.52 8.27
CA LYS A 175 8.53 -2.80 6.95
C LYS A 175 9.60 -3.89 7.02
N HIS A 176 9.48 -4.90 6.16
CA HIS A 176 10.41 -6.03 6.06
C HIS A 176 11.39 -5.91 4.88
N GLY A 177 11.04 -5.18 3.83
CA GLY A 177 11.87 -5.06 2.63
C GLY A 177 11.41 -3.99 1.65
N GLY A 178 12.11 -3.85 0.53
CA GLY A 178 11.86 -2.81 -0.48
C GLY A 178 12.46 -1.44 -0.12
N ARG A 179 12.26 -0.46 -0.99
CA ARG A 179 12.89 0.88 -0.88
C ARG A 179 11.84 1.99 -0.86
N THR A 180 11.91 2.85 0.15
CA THR A 180 11.01 4.01 0.26
C THR A 180 11.82 5.28 0.29
N VAL A 181 11.45 6.27 -0.52
CA VAL A 181 12.05 7.60 -0.56
C VAL A 181 10.95 8.63 -0.31
N VAL A 182 11.16 9.50 0.66
CA VAL A 182 10.36 10.69 0.92
C VAL A 182 11.28 11.88 0.71
N ARG A 183 10.98 12.75 -0.25
CA ARG A 183 11.85 13.90 -0.56
C ARG A 183 11.69 15.05 0.44
N GLY A 184 10.50 15.22 1.01
CA GLY A 184 10.22 16.17 2.08
C GLY A 184 10.34 15.53 3.45
N ASP A 185 9.46 15.97 4.35
CA ASP A 185 9.46 15.55 5.76
C ASP A 185 8.65 14.27 5.99
N CYS A 186 8.93 13.59 7.09
CA CYS A 186 8.10 12.53 7.63
C CYS A 186 7.58 12.90 9.03
N GLY A 187 6.34 12.50 9.31
CA GLY A 187 5.74 12.63 10.64
C GLY A 187 6.39 11.73 11.71
N VAL A 188 5.66 11.53 12.80
CA VAL A 188 6.19 10.77 13.96
C VAL A 188 6.30 9.28 13.65
N ARG A 189 7.22 8.59 14.34
CA ARG A 189 7.37 7.13 14.32
C ARG A 189 7.58 6.54 12.91
N ALA A 190 8.22 7.29 12.02
CA ALA A 190 8.70 6.71 10.77
C ALA A 190 9.65 5.52 11.07
N GLY A 191 9.48 4.41 10.37
CA GLY A 191 10.26 3.18 10.59
C GLY A 191 9.98 2.45 11.91
N TRP A 192 8.85 2.70 12.57
CA TRP A 192 8.46 1.94 13.77
C TRP A 192 8.37 0.44 13.48
N LEU A 193 9.04 -0.39 14.28
CA LEU A 193 9.11 -1.85 14.09
C LEU A 193 9.68 -2.26 12.71
N MET A 194 10.53 -1.44 12.10
CA MET A 194 11.17 -1.82 10.84
C MET A 194 12.09 -3.03 11.05
N HIS A 195 11.94 -4.03 10.18
CA HIS A 195 12.70 -5.29 10.18
C HIS A 195 13.71 -5.37 9.03
N GLY A 196 13.50 -4.62 7.94
CA GLY A 196 14.39 -4.62 6.79
C GLY A 196 14.03 -3.60 5.72
N GLY A 197 14.80 -3.58 4.63
CA GLY A 197 14.68 -2.59 3.54
C GLY A 197 15.34 -1.25 3.85
N SER A 198 14.97 -0.21 3.09
CA SER A 198 15.51 1.14 3.27
C SER A 198 14.43 2.22 3.24
N LEU A 199 14.58 3.22 4.11
CA LEU A 199 13.81 4.47 4.13
C LEU A 199 14.78 5.66 4.03
N ARG A 200 14.63 6.49 2.99
CA ARG A 200 15.37 7.75 2.84
C ARG A 200 14.42 8.94 2.96
N ILE A 201 14.73 9.87 3.84
CA ILE A 201 13.97 11.09 4.13
C ILE A 201 14.86 12.28 3.76
N GLY A 202 14.36 13.11 2.85
CA GLY A 202 15.09 14.26 2.31
C GLY A 202 15.01 15.51 3.19
N GLY A 203 13.93 15.66 3.96
CA GLY A 203 13.77 16.71 4.96
C GLY A 203 13.98 16.18 6.38
N ASP A 204 13.11 16.60 7.29
CA ASP A 204 13.12 16.25 8.70
C ASP A 204 12.25 15.02 9.00
N ALA A 205 12.53 14.38 10.13
CA ALA A 205 11.73 13.28 10.64
C ALA A 205 11.22 13.58 12.06
N GLY A 206 9.97 13.23 12.32
CA GLY A 206 9.36 13.41 13.64
C GLY A 206 9.98 12.57 14.75
N GLU A 207 9.35 12.63 15.93
CA GLU A 207 9.78 11.91 17.13
C GLU A 207 9.73 10.39 16.95
N TYR A 208 10.55 9.67 17.72
CA TYR A 208 10.57 8.21 17.76
C TYR A 208 10.86 7.54 16.41
N LEU A 209 11.66 8.18 15.56
CA LEU A 209 12.18 7.58 14.34
C LEU A 209 12.83 6.23 14.65
N GLY A 210 12.42 5.16 13.96
CA GLY A 210 13.03 3.84 14.10
C GLY A 210 12.81 3.17 15.47
N ILE A 211 11.83 3.61 16.26
CA ILE A 211 11.52 2.96 17.55
C ILE A 211 11.29 1.46 17.36
N LEU A 212 11.92 0.64 18.21
CA LEU A 212 11.84 -0.83 18.17
C LEU A 212 12.26 -1.47 16.83
N MET A 213 12.99 -0.76 15.97
CA MET A 213 13.55 -1.32 14.73
C MET A 213 14.53 -2.45 15.05
N SER A 214 14.47 -3.53 14.27
CA SER A 214 15.34 -4.72 14.42
C SER A 214 16.24 -4.95 13.21
N GLY A 215 16.01 -4.27 12.09
CA GLY A 215 16.84 -4.35 10.90
C GLY A 215 16.42 -3.35 9.82
N GLY A 216 17.26 -3.19 8.80
CA GLY A 216 17.08 -2.20 7.72
C GLY A 216 17.95 -0.96 7.86
N LYS A 217 17.70 0.03 7.00
CA LYS A 217 18.46 1.30 6.97
C LYS A 217 17.51 2.50 6.88
N ILE A 218 17.68 3.47 7.78
CA ILE A 218 16.98 4.75 7.76
C ILE A 218 18.02 5.87 7.58
N LEU A 219 17.82 6.70 6.55
CA LEU A 219 18.66 7.85 6.22
C LEU A 219 17.81 9.12 6.26
N VAL A 220 18.18 10.10 7.08
CA VAL A 220 17.51 11.40 7.16
C VAL A 220 18.53 12.49 6.82
N ARG A 221 18.26 13.34 5.82
CA ARG A 221 19.19 14.44 5.54
C ARG A 221 19.10 15.57 6.56
N GLY A 222 17.88 15.87 7.01
CA GLY A 222 17.61 16.89 8.02
C GLY A 222 17.80 16.40 9.45
N ARG A 223 16.96 16.94 10.34
CA ARG A 223 16.94 16.65 11.77
C ARG A 223 15.91 15.57 12.10
N THR A 224 16.20 14.76 13.12
CA THR A 224 15.20 13.91 13.77
C THR A 224 14.62 14.58 15.01
N GLY A 225 13.36 14.26 15.33
CA GLY A 225 12.75 14.56 16.61
C GLY A 225 13.41 13.81 17.78
N MET A 226 12.80 13.92 18.97
CA MET A 226 13.30 13.23 20.16
C MET A 226 13.27 11.70 20.01
N ARG A 227 14.15 11.01 20.75
CA ARG A 227 14.12 9.54 20.90
C ARG A 227 14.27 8.77 19.59
N ALA A 228 15.12 9.26 18.69
CA ALA A 228 15.49 8.51 17.51
C ALA A 228 16.21 7.20 17.91
N GLY A 229 15.85 6.09 17.27
CA GLY A 229 16.40 4.77 17.58
C GLY A 229 15.95 4.20 18.93
N TRP A 230 14.93 4.76 19.59
CA TRP A 230 14.56 4.29 20.93
C TRP A 230 14.23 2.79 20.97
N ARG A 231 14.90 2.05 21.86
CA ARG A 231 14.77 0.59 21.98
C ARG A 231 15.07 -0.17 20.68
N ARG A 232 15.94 0.35 19.81
CA ARG A 232 16.34 -0.33 18.58
C ARG A 232 17.14 -1.58 18.95
N LYS A 233 16.84 -2.67 18.25
CA LYS A 233 17.49 -3.99 18.40
C LYS A 233 18.50 -4.26 17.30
N GLY A 234 18.41 -3.54 16.18
CA GLY A 234 19.29 -3.70 15.01
C GLY A 234 18.97 -2.72 13.89
N GLY A 235 19.72 -2.77 12.80
CA GLY A 235 19.61 -1.83 11.68
C GLY A 235 20.45 -0.56 11.86
N ILE A 236 20.45 0.30 10.84
CA ILE A 236 21.26 1.52 10.78
C ILE A 236 20.35 2.74 10.71
N ILE A 237 20.60 3.74 11.55
CA ILE A 237 19.95 5.05 11.50
C ILE A 237 21.03 6.12 11.34
N GLN A 238 20.92 6.91 10.28
CA GLN A 238 21.80 8.04 9.99
C GLN A 238 20.97 9.31 9.81
N ALA A 239 21.37 10.41 10.47
CA ALA A 239 20.70 11.70 10.33
C ALA A 239 21.68 12.87 10.33
N GLY A 240 21.28 14.01 9.75
CA GLY A 240 22.08 15.25 9.80
C GLY A 240 22.22 15.80 11.23
N SER A 241 21.17 15.69 12.04
CA SER A 241 21.22 15.93 13.49
C SER A 241 20.13 15.16 14.22
N PHE A 242 20.29 14.98 15.53
CA PHE A 242 19.38 14.21 16.38
C PHE A 242 18.77 15.08 17.47
N GLY A 243 17.48 14.84 17.75
CA GLY A 243 16.80 15.43 18.90
C GLY A 243 17.22 14.80 20.24
N PRO A 244 16.72 15.36 21.36
CA PRO A 244 17.03 14.86 22.70
C PRO A 244 16.71 13.37 22.88
N GLU A 245 17.41 12.72 23.81
CA GLU A 245 17.16 11.32 24.20
C GLU A 245 17.26 10.30 23.05
N SER A 246 17.99 10.63 21.98
CA SER A 246 18.28 9.68 20.91
C SER A 246 19.23 8.58 21.39
N GLU A 247 19.07 7.36 20.86
CA GLU A 247 19.82 6.19 21.30
C GLU A 247 21.33 6.30 21.01
N ASP A 248 22.15 5.87 21.97
CA ASP A 248 23.60 5.71 21.81
C ASP A 248 23.88 4.67 20.70
N GLY A 249 24.24 5.14 19.50
CA GLY A 249 24.48 4.27 18.33
C GLY A 249 23.81 4.75 17.05
N VAL A 250 22.95 5.77 17.11
CA VAL A 250 22.57 6.52 15.91
C VAL A 250 23.79 7.29 15.36
N MET A 251 23.91 7.39 14.04
CA MET A 251 25.12 7.91 13.39
C MET A 251 24.86 9.27 12.75
N GLY A 252 25.78 10.20 12.94
CA GLY A 252 25.77 11.45 12.17
C GLY A 252 25.97 11.17 10.68
N LEU A 253 25.21 11.86 9.83
CA LEU A 253 25.40 11.84 8.39
C LEU A 253 26.43 12.92 8.01
N ASP A 254 27.56 12.54 7.42
CA ASP A 254 28.44 13.53 6.79
C ASP A 254 27.80 14.02 5.49
N LEU A 255 27.16 15.17 5.57
CA LEU A 255 26.51 15.83 4.44
C LEU A 255 27.50 16.29 3.36
N ARG A 256 28.82 16.31 3.62
CA ARG A 256 29.85 16.64 2.63
C ARG A 256 30.11 15.51 1.63
N LEU A 257 29.63 14.30 1.95
CA LEU A 257 29.83 13.08 1.15
C LEU A 257 28.53 12.58 0.49
N ALA A 258 27.41 13.34 0.55
CA ALA A 258 26.05 12.85 0.29
C ALA A 258 25.20 13.63 -0.73
#